data_AF-A0A3C1FJX7-F1
#
_entry.id   AF-A0A3C1FJX7-F1
#
_cell.length_a   1.000
_cell.length_b   1.000
_cell.length_c   1.000
_cell.angle_alpha   90.00
_cell.angle_beta   90.00
_cell.angle_gamma   90.00
#
_symmetry.space_group_name_H-M   'P 1'
#
loop_
_entity.id
_entity.type
_entity.pdbx_description
1 polymer ?
#
loop_
_entity_poly.entity_id
_entity_poly.type
_entity_poly.pdbx_seq_one_letter_code
_entity_poly.pdbx_strand_id
1 'polypeptide(L)'
;PVRARDATFAELVDMQGQPVGAAWRAARQAAVRECFERFAPDCLITELFPLGRRKFAFELLPLLEQAHKRQQRPLILASVRDVLVPPTDPARIADMLGWAARYYDRILVHGDARFLPLETSFPQAWKISRLLHYTGYLAG
;
A
#
# COMPACT_ATOMS: atom_id res chain seq x y z
N PRO A 1 -1.10 -3.95 18.21
CA PRO A 1 -2.22 -3.59 17.29
C PRO A 1 -2.49 -2.09 17.39
N VAL A 2 -3.02 -1.46 16.33
CA VAL A 2 -3.39 -0.04 16.31
C VAL A 2 -4.71 0.15 15.58
N ARG A 3 -5.37 1.28 15.86
CA ARG A 3 -6.57 1.71 15.14
C ARG A 3 -6.47 3.19 14.78
N ALA A 4 -7.37 3.64 13.91
CA ALA A 4 -7.61 5.06 13.76
C ALA A 4 -8.31 5.60 15.02
N ARG A 5 -7.98 6.83 15.40
CA ARG A 5 -8.71 7.52 16.49
C ARG A 5 -10.19 7.70 16.10
N ASP A 6 -10.42 8.12 14.87
CA ASP A 6 -11.72 8.48 14.31
C ASP A 6 -11.78 8.19 12.78
N ALA A 7 -12.93 8.50 12.17
CA ALA A 7 -13.20 8.29 10.74
C ALA A 7 -12.37 9.19 9.81
N THR A 8 -11.62 10.18 10.32
CA THR A 8 -10.70 10.98 9.49
C THR A 8 -9.44 10.18 9.15
N PHE A 9 -9.19 9.09 9.88
CA PHE A 9 -7.96 8.32 9.78
C PHE A 9 -6.73 9.25 9.86
N ALA A 10 -6.73 10.30 10.69
CA ALA A 10 -5.62 11.27 10.81
C ALA A 10 -4.55 10.88 11.83
N GLU A 11 -4.93 10.19 12.92
CA GLU A 11 -3.99 9.68 13.94
C GLU A 11 -4.04 8.15 14.10
N LEU A 12 -2.90 7.50 14.37
CA LEU A 12 -2.85 6.10 14.80
C LEU A 12 -2.75 6.08 16.32
N VAL A 13 -3.66 5.34 16.95
CA VAL A 13 -3.68 5.13 18.39
C VAL A 13 -3.54 3.66 18.71
N ASP A 14 -2.98 3.37 19.89
CA ASP A 14 -2.96 2.03 20.46
C ASP A 14 -4.37 1.58 20.90
N MET A 15 -4.45 0.41 21.53
CA MET A 15 -5.72 -0.16 22.00
C MET A 15 -6.34 0.65 23.14
N GLN A 16 -5.54 1.46 23.84
CA GLN A 16 -5.96 2.35 24.92
C GLN A 16 -6.32 3.75 24.41
N GLY A 17 -6.20 4.01 23.09
CA GLY A 17 -6.51 5.30 22.48
C GLY A 17 -5.38 6.33 22.58
N GLN A 18 -4.18 5.92 22.98
CA GLN A 18 -3.01 6.80 23.07
C GLN A 18 -2.28 6.87 21.72
N PRO A 19 -1.79 8.06 21.31
CA PRO A 19 -1.00 8.20 20.09
C PRO A 19 0.21 7.28 20.07
N VAL A 20 0.43 6.58 18.96
CA VAL A 20 1.63 5.75 18.83
C VAL A 20 2.89 6.59 18.56
N GLY A 21 3.86 6.44 19.45
CA GLY A 21 5.14 7.16 19.41
C GLY A 21 6.21 6.50 18.53
N ALA A 22 7.40 7.11 18.52
CA ALA A 22 8.55 6.66 17.74
C ALA A 22 9.01 5.25 18.12
N ALA A 23 9.03 4.91 19.42
CA ALA A 23 9.41 3.58 19.90
C ALA A 23 8.52 2.47 19.32
N TRP A 24 7.20 2.70 19.27
CA TRP A 24 6.26 1.75 18.67
C TRP A 24 6.51 1.58 17.16
N ARG A 25 6.76 2.68 16.44
CA ARG A 25 7.07 2.65 15.01
C ARG A 25 8.37 1.90 14.71
N ALA A 26 9.40 2.11 15.52
CA ALA A 26 10.68 1.40 15.40
C ALA A 26 10.52 -0.11 15.66
N ALA A 27 9.76 -0.49 16.70
CA ALA A 27 9.46 -1.89 16.99
C ALA A 27 8.68 -2.56 15.83
N ARG A 28 7.72 -1.83 15.24
CA ARG A 28 6.96 -2.29 14.06
C ARG A 28 7.83 -2.51 12.84
N GLN A 29 8.68 -1.53 12.50
CA GLN A 29 9.66 -1.67 11.41
C GLN A 29 10.57 -2.87 11.61
N ALA A 30 11.07 -3.08 12.84
CA ALA A 30 11.93 -4.22 13.16
C ALA A 30 11.19 -5.55 12.96
N ALA A 31 9.97 -5.68 13.47
CA ALA A 31 9.17 -6.90 13.33
C ALA A 31 8.82 -7.21 11.86
N VAL A 32 8.46 -6.20 11.06
CA VAL A 32 8.18 -6.37 9.63
C VAL A 32 9.43 -6.81 8.87
N ARG A 33 10.57 -6.17 9.14
CA ARG A 33 11.86 -6.53 8.53
C ARG A 33 12.28 -7.95 8.88
N GLU A 34 12.19 -8.32 10.15
CA GLU A 34 12.54 -9.66 10.63
C GLU A 34 11.65 -10.73 9.98
N CYS A 35 10.34 -10.48 9.92
CA CYS A 35 9.40 -11.37 9.26
C CYS A 35 9.74 -11.56 7.78
N PHE A 36 10.04 -10.47 7.05
CA PHE A 36 10.41 -10.53 5.64
C PHE A 36 11.70 -11.32 5.41
N GLU A 37 12.74 -11.10 6.22
CA GLU A 37 14.00 -11.84 6.08
C GLU A 37 13.85 -13.32 6.42
N ARG A 38 13.12 -13.64 7.50
CA ARG A 38 12.92 -15.01 7.94
C ARG A 38 12.04 -15.79 6.97
N PHE A 39 10.98 -15.17 6.44
CA PHE A 39 10.07 -15.82 5.50
C PHE A 39 10.68 -15.95 4.11
N ALA A 40 11.54 -15.01 3.71
CA ALA A 40 12.20 -14.98 2.40
C ALA A 40 11.22 -15.19 1.22
N PRO A 41 10.19 -14.33 1.09
CA PRO A 41 9.14 -14.54 0.10
C PRO A 41 9.64 -14.45 -1.33
N ASP A 42 9.05 -15.24 -2.22
CA ASP A 42 9.13 -15.04 -3.68
C ASP A 42 8.17 -13.93 -4.16
N CYS A 43 7.14 -13.63 -3.37
CA CYS A 43 6.17 -12.57 -3.66
C CYS A 43 5.81 -11.79 -2.39
N LEU A 44 5.87 -10.45 -2.49
CA LEU A 44 5.46 -9.51 -1.47
C LEU A 44 4.21 -8.76 -1.93
N ILE A 45 3.11 -8.91 -1.20
CA ILE A 45 1.84 -8.23 -1.51
C ILE A 45 1.51 -7.25 -0.38
N THR A 46 1.26 -5.99 -0.72
CA THR A 46 0.75 -4.98 0.21
C THR A 46 -0.73 -4.70 -0.04
N GLU A 47 -1.50 -4.58 1.03
CA GLU A 47 -2.90 -4.17 0.96
C GLU A 47 -3.01 -2.64 0.93
N LEU A 48 -3.68 -2.10 -0.09
CA LEU A 48 -3.95 -0.69 -0.38
C LEU A 48 -2.73 0.21 -0.63
N PHE A 49 -1.58 -0.01 0.03
CA PHE A 49 -0.36 0.74 -0.25
C PHE A 49 0.18 0.35 -1.64
N PRO A 50 0.55 1.30 -2.52
CA PRO A 50 0.82 2.71 -2.23
C PRO A 50 -0.39 3.64 -2.43
N LEU A 51 -1.51 3.17 -3.00
CA LEU A 51 -2.68 3.99 -3.33
C LEU A 51 -3.58 4.34 -2.12
N GLY A 52 -3.22 3.83 -0.94
CA GLY A 52 -3.87 4.09 0.33
C GLY A 52 -2.91 3.82 1.48
N ARG A 53 -3.41 3.89 2.72
CA ARG A 53 -2.66 3.52 3.93
C ARG A 53 -1.31 4.24 4.09
N ARG A 54 -1.17 5.47 3.56
CA ARG A 54 0.05 6.30 3.61
C ARG A 54 0.70 6.40 5.00
N LYS A 55 -0.08 6.36 6.08
CA LYS A 55 0.44 6.38 7.45
C LYS A 55 1.39 5.25 7.79
N PHE A 56 1.34 4.14 7.06
CA PHE A 56 2.22 2.99 7.20
C PHE A 56 3.44 3.07 6.27
N ALA A 57 3.62 4.17 5.52
CA ALA A 57 4.80 4.38 4.68
C ALA A 57 6.11 4.27 5.48
N PHE A 58 6.10 4.63 6.78
CA PHE A 58 7.28 4.48 7.63
C PHE A 58 7.77 3.02 7.71
N GLU A 59 6.90 2.02 7.69
CA GLU A 59 7.30 0.60 7.72
C GLU A 59 7.36 -0.02 6.32
N LEU A 60 6.50 0.42 5.39
CA LEU A 60 6.41 -0.16 4.06
C LEU A 60 7.50 0.32 3.11
N LEU A 61 7.89 1.60 3.14
CA LEU A 61 8.97 2.09 2.26
C LEU A 61 10.31 1.41 2.54
N PRO A 62 10.78 1.27 3.80
CA PRO A 62 11.99 0.52 4.09
C PRO A 62 11.91 -0.96 3.68
N LEU A 63 10.75 -1.59 3.86
CA LEU A 63 10.52 -2.97 3.42
C LEU A 63 10.64 -3.11 1.89
N LEU A 64 10.02 -2.20 1.14
CA LEU A 64 10.10 -2.20 -0.33
C LEU A 64 11.55 -1.94 -0.80
N GLU A 65 12.25 -1.00 -0.19
CA GLU A 65 13.66 -0.74 -0.48
C GLU A 65 14.54 -1.97 -0.20
N GLN A 66 14.28 -2.68 0.89
CA GLN A 66 14.97 -3.92 1.24
C GLN A 66 14.66 -5.03 0.23
N ALA A 67 13.39 -5.20 -0.16
CA ALA A 67 12.98 -6.18 -1.15
C ALA A 67 13.70 -5.95 -2.49
N HIS A 68 13.80 -4.70 -2.94
CA HIS A 68 14.52 -4.31 -4.17
C HIS A 68 16.02 -4.59 -4.13
N LYS A 69 16.63 -4.64 -2.94
CA LYS A 69 18.07 -4.89 -2.76
C LYS A 69 18.41 -6.39 -2.69
N ARG A 70 17.43 -7.29 -2.62
CA ARG A 70 17.70 -8.74 -2.59
C ARG A 70 18.30 -9.20 -3.92
N GLN A 71 19.22 -10.16 -3.85
CA GLN A 71 19.76 -10.83 -5.04
C GLN A 71 18.64 -11.50 -5.84
N GLN A 72 17.74 -12.21 -5.15
CA GLN A 72 16.47 -12.67 -5.70
C GLN A 72 15.38 -11.71 -5.24
N ARG A 73 15.11 -10.69 -6.06
CA ARG A 73 14.05 -9.70 -5.79
C ARG A 73 12.68 -10.40 -5.91
N PRO A 74 11.82 -10.34 -4.88
CA PRO A 74 10.47 -10.89 -4.98
C PRO A 74 9.63 -10.11 -6.00
N LEU A 75 8.57 -10.75 -6.48
CA LEU A 75 7.48 -10.05 -7.17
C LEU A 75 6.74 -9.14 -6.18
N ILE A 76 6.67 -7.84 -6.44
CA ILE A 76 6.07 -6.85 -5.54
C ILE A 76 4.74 -6.37 -6.10
N LEU A 77 3.66 -6.68 -5.38
CA LEU A 77 2.28 -6.41 -5.79
C LEU A 77 1.56 -5.53 -4.78
N ALA A 78 0.66 -4.66 -5.27
CA ALA A 78 -0.35 -4.02 -4.44
C ALA A 78 -1.70 -4.65 -4.70
N SER A 79 -2.47 -4.90 -3.65
CA SER A 79 -3.87 -5.34 -3.68
C SER A 79 -4.77 -4.15 -3.37
N VAL A 80 -5.66 -3.77 -4.30
CA VAL A 80 -6.57 -2.63 -4.15
C VAL A 80 -7.97 -2.96 -4.64
N ARG A 81 -8.97 -2.27 -4.09
CA ARG A 81 -10.32 -2.26 -4.67
C ARG A 81 -10.40 -1.26 -5.82
N ASP A 82 -11.36 -1.47 -6.71
CA ASP A 82 -11.73 -0.57 -7.81
C ASP A 82 -12.25 0.81 -7.36
N VAL A 83 -12.81 0.89 -6.15
CA VAL A 83 -13.23 2.14 -5.52
C VAL A 83 -12.22 2.58 -4.46
N LEU A 84 -11.48 3.65 -4.76
CA LEU A 84 -10.56 4.33 -3.86
C LEU A 84 -11.15 5.65 -3.37
N VAL A 85 -10.66 6.11 -2.21
CA VAL A 85 -10.91 7.46 -1.71
C VAL A 85 -9.59 8.25 -1.81
N PRO A 86 -9.35 8.98 -2.91
CA PRO A 86 -8.12 9.74 -3.08
C PRO A 86 -8.00 10.85 -2.02
N PRO A 87 -6.77 11.18 -1.58
CA PRO A 87 -6.55 12.42 -0.85
C PRO A 87 -6.82 13.62 -1.78
N THR A 88 -7.30 14.73 -1.20
CA THR A 88 -7.48 15.99 -1.94
C THR A 88 -6.15 16.69 -2.23
N ASP A 89 -5.11 16.41 -1.44
CA ASP A 89 -3.77 16.99 -1.55
C ASP A 89 -3.01 16.41 -2.76
N PRO A 90 -2.69 17.22 -3.80
CA PRO A 90 -2.00 16.76 -4.99
C PRO A 90 -0.60 16.20 -4.73
N ALA A 91 0.09 16.68 -3.69
CA ALA A 91 1.42 16.17 -3.34
C ALA A 91 1.34 14.71 -2.86
N ARG A 92 0.28 14.37 -2.11
CA ARG A 92 0.04 12.98 -1.69
C ARG A 92 -0.26 12.08 -2.88
N ILE A 93 -1.04 12.55 -3.85
CA ILE A 93 -1.31 11.81 -5.09
C ILE A 93 0.00 11.59 -5.86
N ALA A 94 0.85 12.62 -5.97
CA ALA A 94 2.14 12.50 -6.64
C ALA A 94 3.04 11.46 -5.96
N ASP A 95 3.09 11.44 -4.63
CA ASP A 95 3.82 10.40 -3.89
C ASP A 95 3.28 8.99 -4.13
N MET A 96 1.95 8.81 -4.13
CA MET A 96 1.32 7.51 -4.39
C MET A 96 1.75 6.95 -5.76
N LEU A 97 1.69 7.80 -6.79
CA LEU A 97 2.09 7.45 -8.15
C LEU A 97 3.61 7.20 -8.25
N GLY A 98 4.41 8.02 -7.57
CA GLY A 98 5.87 7.87 -7.53
C GLY A 98 6.29 6.58 -6.86
N TRP A 99 5.66 6.21 -5.74
CA TRP A 99 5.92 4.94 -5.05
C TRP A 99 5.44 3.75 -5.86
N ALA A 100 4.26 3.84 -6.50
CA ALA A 100 3.77 2.81 -7.42
C ALA A 100 4.79 2.55 -8.54
N ALA A 101 5.19 3.59 -9.27
CA ALA A 101 6.13 3.49 -10.38
C ALA A 101 7.53 3.02 -9.94
N ARG A 102 7.96 3.39 -8.74
CA ARG A 102 9.30 3.05 -8.25
C ARG A 102 9.41 1.62 -7.72
N TYR A 103 8.38 1.13 -7.02
CA TYR A 103 8.52 -0.08 -6.20
C TYR A 103 7.70 -1.28 -6.66
N TYR A 104 6.61 -1.08 -7.40
CA TYR A 104 5.65 -2.14 -7.68
C TYR A 104 5.79 -2.69 -9.09
N ASP A 105 5.69 -4.01 -9.19
CA ASP A 105 5.62 -4.70 -10.48
C ASP A 105 4.20 -4.63 -11.05
N ARG A 106 3.18 -4.89 -10.23
CA ARG A 106 1.77 -4.75 -10.60
C ARG A 106 0.90 -4.27 -9.44
N ILE A 107 -0.26 -3.72 -9.79
CA ILE A 107 -1.33 -3.36 -8.87
C ILE A 107 -2.55 -4.18 -9.28
N LEU A 108 -2.90 -5.14 -8.44
CA LEU A 108 -4.08 -5.97 -8.57
C LEU A 108 -5.30 -5.15 -8.19
N VAL A 109 -6.15 -4.83 -9.17
CA VAL A 109 -7.40 -4.12 -8.98
C VAL A 109 -8.52 -5.15 -8.91
N HIS A 110 -9.18 -5.26 -7.76
CA HIS A 110 -10.35 -6.12 -7.57
C HIS A 110 -11.59 -5.43 -8.12
N GLY A 111 -11.81 -5.64 -9.42
CA GLY A 111 -12.93 -5.13 -10.21
C GLY A 111 -12.76 -5.41 -11.70
N ASP A 112 -13.67 -4.91 -12.53
CA ASP A 112 -13.64 -5.03 -14.00
C ASP A 112 -13.58 -3.65 -14.65
N ALA A 113 -12.53 -3.39 -15.44
CA ALA A 113 -12.33 -2.12 -16.12
C ALA A 113 -13.45 -1.74 -17.10
N ARG A 114 -14.21 -2.73 -17.60
CA ARG A 114 -15.36 -2.50 -18.49
C ARG A 114 -16.61 -2.04 -17.73
N PHE A 115 -16.66 -2.29 -16.43
CA PHE A 115 -17.77 -1.88 -15.57
C PHE A 115 -17.42 -0.62 -14.77
N LEU A 116 -16.31 -0.65 -14.03
CA LEU A 116 -15.84 0.47 -13.22
C LEU A 116 -14.30 0.56 -13.29
N PRO A 117 -13.75 1.35 -14.23
CA PRO A 117 -12.32 1.59 -14.28
C PRO A 117 -11.85 2.34 -13.03
N LEU A 118 -10.64 2.04 -12.58
CA LEU A 118 -10.02 2.66 -11.40
C LEU A 118 -9.95 4.18 -11.53
N GLU A 119 -9.81 4.70 -12.75
CA GLU A 119 -9.87 6.12 -13.11
C GLU A 119 -11.14 6.81 -12.62
N THR A 120 -12.26 6.08 -12.47
CA THR A 120 -13.51 6.64 -11.95
C THR A 120 -13.38 7.09 -10.49
N SER A 121 -12.62 6.37 -9.68
CA SER A 121 -12.40 6.70 -8.25
C SER A 121 -11.05 7.36 -8.00
N PHE A 122 -10.07 7.13 -8.86
CA PHE A 122 -8.72 7.68 -8.81
C PHE A 122 -8.30 8.23 -10.20
N PRO A 123 -8.70 9.47 -10.55
CA PRO A 123 -8.55 10.01 -11.90
C PRO A 123 -7.13 10.00 -12.47
N GLN A 124 -6.09 9.96 -11.63
CA GLN A 124 -4.69 9.93 -12.05
C GLN A 124 -4.17 8.50 -12.32
N ALA A 125 -5.00 7.46 -12.20
CA ALA A 125 -4.64 6.06 -12.44
C ALA A 125 -4.03 5.84 -13.83
N TRP A 126 -4.42 6.62 -14.84
CA TRP A 126 -3.87 6.54 -16.20
C TRP A 126 -2.33 6.64 -16.24
N LYS A 127 -1.73 7.37 -15.28
CA LYS A 127 -0.27 7.55 -15.15
C LYS A 127 0.46 6.26 -14.77
N ILE A 128 -0.25 5.30 -14.17
CA ILE A 128 0.26 3.98 -13.76
C ILE A 128 -0.48 2.84 -14.45
N SER A 129 -1.21 3.12 -15.54
CA SER A 129 -2.03 2.14 -16.29
C SER A 129 -1.28 0.85 -16.64
N ARG A 130 0.02 0.94 -16.96
CA ARG A 130 0.89 -0.21 -17.25
C ARG A 130 1.13 -1.15 -16.05
N LEU A 131 0.92 -0.67 -14.83
CA LEU A 131 1.02 -1.48 -13.62
C LEU A 131 -0.30 -2.16 -13.27
N LEU A 132 -1.44 -1.66 -13.77
CA LEU A 132 -2.76 -2.13 -13.36
C LEU A 132 -3.06 -3.51 -13.95
N HIS A 133 -3.57 -4.39 -13.10
CA HIS A 133 -4.05 -5.71 -13.48
C HIS A 133 -5.41 -5.95 -12.83
N TYR A 134 -6.48 -5.93 -13.62
CA TYR A 134 -7.84 -6.17 -13.13
C TYR A 134 -8.07 -7.67 -12.93
N THR A 135 -8.55 -8.02 -11.74
CA THR A 135 -8.76 -9.41 -11.32
C THR A 135 -10.22 -9.86 -11.43
N GLY A 136 -11.12 -8.97 -11.87
CA GLY A 136 -12.56 -9.22 -11.94
C GLY A 136 -13.24 -9.14 -10.57
N TYR A 137 -14.56 -9.38 -10.57
CA TYR A 137 -15.33 -9.60 -9.35
C TYR A 137 -15.45 -11.09 -9.07
N LEU A 138 -15.39 -11.47 -7.79
CA LEU A 138 -15.76 -12.80 -7.34
C LEU A 138 -17.26 -12.82 -7.08
N ALA A 139 -17.98 -13.72 -7.76
CA ALA A 139 -19.34 -14.09 -7.38
C ALA A 139 -19.26 -15.27 -6.42
N GLY A 140 -19.93 -15.18 -5.27
CA GLY A 140 -20.02 -16.22 -4.25
C GLY A 140 -21.44 -16.36 -3.76
#